data_AF-A0A7Z9Y0K0-F1
#
_entry.id   AF-A0A7Z9Y0K0-F1
#
_cell.length_a   1.000
_cell.length_b   1.000
_cell.length_c   1.000
_cell.angle_alpha   90.00
_cell.angle_beta   90.00
_cell.angle_gamma   90.00
#
_symmetry.space_group_name_H-M   'P 1'
#
loop_
_entity.id
_entity.type
_entity.pdbx_description
1 polymer ?
#
loop_
_entity_poly.entity_id
_entity_poly.type
_entity_poly.pdbx_seq_one_letter_code
_entity_poly.pdbx_strand_id
1 'polypeptide(L)'
;MRLSERALKDQLYDIVENEYRLPEQADVMARTMEMLPHIGSPVSELRDDLIYMILAKWVMAELFTAEQLQALLTIYTDDAHLFYKIGERGTDSVFTRSFSMLGIPPILAVHRKRPFLTQTELRQLKTRVLDYLAQEQDLRGYVTEGDKGWAHAVAHTADCLDELAQCPELNGADLLDILQAIRAKIGAPLTVYVYEEDERLVYPALACLQRKLLREAEVKEWLAGFAPLCQGTEPFPDVYRQALNVKLFLRSLYFRAKKPETVEAIGEKSAHALRDLVDNVLGEIARF
;
A
#
# COMPACT_ATOMS: atom_id res chain seq x y z
N MET A 1 -16.16 -22.03 16.35
CA MET A 1 -17.44 -21.30 16.22
C MET A 1 -17.08 -19.85 16.00
N ARG A 2 -17.61 -19.19 14.96
CA ARG A 2 -17.30 -17.77 14.68
C ARG A 2 -17.93 -16.91 15.79
N LEU A 3 -17.15 -16.04 16.42
CA LEU A 3 -17.67 -15.09 17.40
C LEU A 3 -18.63 -14.11 16.72
N SER A 4 -19.62 -13.62 17.44
CA SER A 4 -20.39 -12.45 16.97
C SER A 4 -19.51 -11.21 17.04
N GLU A 5 -19.78 -10.21 16.19
CA GLU A 5 -19.02 -8.94 16.22
C GLU A 5 -19.03 -8.30 17.60
N ARG A 6 -20.17 -8.33 18.30
CA ARG A 6 -20.28 -7.83 19.68
C ARG A 6 -19.36 -8.58 20.64
N ALA A 7 -19.41 -9.91 20.63
CA ALA A 7 -18.57 -10.71 21.53
C ALA A 7 -17.08 -10.55 21.22
N LEU A 8 -16.72 -10.39 19.94
CA LEU A 8 -15.35 -10.09 19.54
C LEU A 8 -14.93 -8.70 20.04
N LYS A 9 -15.75 -7.65 19.83
CA LYS A 9 -15.44 -6.29 20.30
C LYS A 9 -15.16 -6.26 21.80
N ASP A 10 -15.99 -6.90 22.62
CA ASP A 10 -15.79 -6.94 24.07
C ASP A 10 -14.41 -7.53 24.43
N GLN A 11 -14.00 -8.63 23.79
CA GLN A 11 -12.67 -9.22 23.99
C GLN A 11 -11.52 -8.31 23.50
N LEU A 12 -11.72 -7.58 22.41
CA LEU A 12 -10.69 -6.70 21.85
C LEU A 12 -10.52 -5.43 22.69
N TYR A 13 -11.58 -4.89 23.29
CA TYR A 13 -11.44 -3.79 24.24
C TYR A 13 -10.61 -4.20 25.46
N ASP A 14 -10.85 -5.39 26.03
CA ASP A 14 -10.03 -5.88 27.15
C ASP A 14 -8.53 -5.92 26.78
N ILE A 15 -8.20 -6.32 25.55
CA ILE A 15 -6.82 -6.31 25.03
C ILE A 15 -6.29 -4.87 24.94
N VAL A 16 -7.06 -3.94 24.40
CA VAL A 16 -6.66 -2.52 24.27
C VAL A 16 -6.46 -1.87 25.64
N GLU A 17 -7.38 -2.09 26.58
CA GLU A 17 -7.31 -1.59 27.96
C GLU A 17 -6.13 -2.16 28.72
N ASN A 18 -5.73 -3.40 28.41
CA ASN A 18 -4.53 -4.04 28.95
C ASN A 18 -3.26 -3.73 28.13
N GLU A 19 -3.18 -2.55 27.52
CA GLU A 19 -2.04 -2.06 26.73
C GLU A 19 -1.59 -3.04 25.62
N TYR A 20 -2.54 -3.68 24.96
CA TYR A 20 -2.32 -4.67 23.89
C TYR A 20 -1.60 -5.95 24.35
N ARG A 21 -1.48 -6.19 25.66
CA ARG A 21 -0.82 -7.39 26.19
C ARG A 21 -1.73 -8.60 26.06
N LEU A 22 -1.21 -9.67 25.47
CA LEU A 22 -1.83 -10.99 25.55
C LEU A 22 -1.68 -11.54 26.97
N PRO A 23 -2.72 -12.19 27.53
CA PRO A 23 -2.58 -12.97 28.76
C PRO A 23 -1.45 -14.00 28.64
N GLU A 24 -0.72 -14.29 29.72
CA GLU A 24 0.50 -15.14 29.75
C GLU A 24 0.36 -16.56 29.17
N GLN A 25 -0.84 -17.00 28.80
CA GLN A 25 -1.13 -18.31 28.21
C GLN A 25 -1.96 -18.24 26.91
N ALA A 26 -2.23 -17.04 26.41
CA ALA A 26 -2.99 -16.88 25.19
C ALA A 26 -2.12 -17.11 23.95
N ASP A 27 -2.58 -17.97 23.03
CA ASP A 27 -1.95 -18.17 21.73
C ASP A 27 -2.32 -16.99 20.79
N VAL A 28 -1.30 -16.20 20.43
CA VAL A 28 -1.44 -15.03 19.54
C VAL A 28 -2.04 -15.41 18.18
N MET A 29 -1.69 -16.58 17.64
CA MET A 29 -2.21 -17.04 16.36
C MET A 29 -3.67 -17.47 16.50
N ALA A 30 -4.03 -18.17 17.57
CA ALA A 30 -5.42 -18.54 17.83
C ALA A 30 -6.32 -17.29 17.94
N ARG A 31 -5.87 -16.25 18.65
CA ARG A 31 -6.58 -14.96 18.74
C ARG A 31 -6.66 -14.25 17.40
N THR A 32 -5.59 -14.30 16.62
CA THR A 32 -5.57 -13.75 15.26
C THR A 32 -6.61 -14.42 14.37
N MET A 33 -6.74 -15.75 14.45
CA MET A 33 -7.74 -16.51 13.68
C MET A 33 -9.20 -16.18 14.08
N GLU A 34 -9.45 -15.68 15.29
CA GLU A 34 -10.76 -15.18 15.70
C GLU A 34 -11.09 -13.83 15.05
N MET A 35 -10.07 -12.99 14.82
CA MET A 35 -10.21 -11.65 14.25
C MET A 35 -10.29 -11.65 12.71
N LEU A 36 -9.53 -12.51 12.03
CA LEU A 36 -9.40 -12.50 10.57
C LEU A 36 -10.74 -12.55 9.80
N PRO A 37 -11.76 -13.33 10.21
CA PRO A 37 -13.07 -13.29 9.56
C PRO A 37 -13.78 -11.93 9.60
N HIS A 38 -13.33 -11.01 10.45
CA HIS A 38 -13.89 -9.68 10.67
C HIS A 38 -12.98 -8.54 10.18
N ILE A 39 -11.85 -8.86 9.52
CA ILE A 39 -10.88 -7.86 9.01
C ILE A 39 -11.47 -6.90 7.98
N GLY A 40 -12.59 -7.26 7.34
CA GLY A 40 -13.33 -6.42 6.41
C GLY A 40 -14.68 -5.93 6.95
N SER A 41 -14.88 -5.89 8.28
CA SER A 41 -16.16 -5.43 8.84
C SER A 41 -16.48 -4.00 8.38
N PRO A 42 -17.76 -3.69 8.02
CA PRO A 42 -18.16 -2.32 7.74
C PRO A 42 -18.19 -1.44 8.99
N VAL A 43 -18.06 -2.00 10.20
CA VAL A 43 -17.94 -1.24 11.44
C VAL A 43 -16.48 -0.79 11.60
N SER A 44 -16.18 0.47 11.29
CA SER A 44 -14.79 0.97 11.27
C SER A 44 -14.08 0.80 12.61
N GLU A 45 -14.79 1.00 13.73
CA GLU A 45 -14.20 0.81 15.06
C GLU A 45 -13.69 -0.62 15.29
N LEU A 46 -14.45 -1.63 14.86
CA LEU A 46 -14.00 -3.03 14.98
C LEU A 46 -12.80 -3.29 14.07
N ARG A 47 -12.83 -2.76 12.86
CA ARG A 47 -11.85 -3.03 11.83
C ARG A 47 -10.53 -2.28 12.04
N ASP A 48 -10.60 -0.97 12.19
CA ASP A 48 -9.48 -0.03 12.22
C ASP A 48 -8.89 0.08 13.64
N ASP A 49 -9.73 0.43 14.60
CA ASP A 49 -9.29 0.80 15.96
C ASP A 49 -8.96 -0.43 16.82
N LEU A 50 -9.64 -1.55 16.56
CA LEU A 50 -9.46 -2.80 17.29
C LEU A 50 -8.61 -3.80 16.50
N ILE A 51 -9.16 -4.46 15.47
CA ILE A 51 -8.50 -5.60 14.79
C ILE A 51 -7.15 -5.18 14.22
N TYR A 52 -7.12 -4.15 13.36
CA TYR A 52 -5.87 -3.72 12.73
C TYR A 52 -4.85 -3.24 13.76
N MET A 53 -5.25 -2.36 14.68
CA MET A 53 -4.34 -1.80 15.69
C MET A 53 -3.71 -2.89 16.57
N ILE A 54 -4.52 -3.87 17.02
CA ILE A 54 -4.04 -5.00 17.81
C ILE A 54 -3.04 -5.84 17.01
N LEU A 55 -3.41 -6.24 15.79
CA LEU A 55 -2.56 -7.07 14.94
C LEU A 55 -1.23 -6.38 14.60
N ALA A 56 -1.29 -5.10 14.21
CA ALA A 56 -0.09 -4.32 13.92
C ALA A 56 0.83 -4.23 15.15
N LYS A 57 0.29 -3.98 16.34
CA LYS A 57 1.08 -3.94 17.58
C LYS A 57 1.66 -5.29 17.96
N TRP A 58 0.92 -6.39 17.81
CA TRP A 58 1.44 -7.73 18.08
C TRP A 58 2.55 -8.15 17.11
N VAL A 59 2.41 -7.82 15.82
CA VAL A 59 3.46 -8.05 14.83
C VAL A 59 4.69 -7.22 15.18
N MET A 60 4.53 -5.92 15.47
CA MET A 60 5.65 -5.03 15.78
C MET A 60 6.31 -5.32 17.14
N ALA A 61 5.58 -5.93 18.08
CA ALA A 61 6.10 -6.46 19.33
C ALA A 61 6.74 -7.86 19.16
N GLU A 62 6.83 -8.37 17.92
CA GLU A 62 7.43 -9.65 17.55
C GLU A 62 6.85 -10.86 18.32
N LEU A 63 5.54 -10.85 18.58
CA LEU A 63 4.87 -11.95 19.29
C LEU A 63 4.67 -13.20 18.43
N PHE A 64 4.81 -13.09 17.12
CA PHE A 64 4.64 -14.19 16.17
C PHE A 64 5.98 -14.85 15.81
N THR A 65 5.96 -16.18 15.60
CA THR A 65 7.09 -16.88 14.97
C THR A 65 7.19 -16.57 13.48
N ALA A 66 8.32 -16.90 12.85
CA ALA A 66 8.50 -16.74 11.41
C ALA A 66 7.45 -17.52 10.61
N GLU A 67 7.16 -18.75 11.03
CA GLU A 67 6.18 -19.63 10.40
C GLU A 67 4.76 -19.08 10.52
N GLN A 68 4.43 -18.47 11.67
CA GLN A 68 3.14 -17.81 11.85
C GLN A 68 3.01 -16.56 10.97
N LEU A 69 4.07 -15.77 10.83
CA LEU A 69 4.08 -14.61 9.92
C LEU A 69 3.94 -15.04 8.46
N GLN A 70 4.61 -16.12 8.04
CA GLN A 70 4.43 -16.71 6.70
C GLN A 70 3.00 -17.20 6.47
N ALA A 71 2.40 -17.85 7.49
CA ALA A 71 1.01 -18.28 7.43
C ALA A 71 0.04 -17.09 7.30
N LEU A 72 0.28 -15.99 8.04
CA LEU A 72 -0.51 -14.76 7.93
C LEU A 72 -0.38 -14.10 6.56
N LEU A 73 0.82 -14.03 5.99
CA LEU A 73 0.98 -13.53 4.61
C LEU A 73 0.22 -14.39 3.60
N THR A 74 0.23 -15.71 3.78
CA THR A 74 -0.54 -16.63 2.94
C THR A 74 -2.04 -16.34 3.03
N ILE A 75 -2.56 -16.14 4.25
CA ILE A 75 -3.97 -15.78 4.47
C ILE A 75 -4.29 -14.42 3.87
N TYR A 76 -3.54 -13.37 4.22
CA TYR A 76 -3.80 -12.02 3.72
C TYR A 76 -3.83 -11.95 2.21
N THR A 77 -2.98 -12.74 1.54
CA THR A 77 -2.87 -12.70 0.08
C THR A 77 -3.79 -13.67 -0.65
N ASP A 78 -4.62 -14.47 0.02
CA ASP A 78 -5.49 -15.48 -0.61
C ASP A 78 -6.72 -14.89 -1.33
N ASP A 79 -7.52 -15.77 -1.94
CA ASP A 79 -8.73 -15.41 -2.70
C ASP A 79 -9.93 -15.00 -1.82
N ALA A 80 -9.89 -15.35 -0.53
CA ALA A 80 -10.88 -14.97 0.46
C ALA A 80 -10.55 -13.63 1.15
N HIS A 81 -9.33 -13.10 0.94
CA HIS A 81 -8.80 -11.89 1.56
C HIS A 81 -8.42 -10.85 0.49
N LEU A 82 -7.16 -10.75 0.07
CA LEU A 82 -6.69 -9.74 -0.88
C LEU A 82 -7.48 -9.72 -2.19
N PHE A 83 -7.93 -10.88 -2.68
CA PHE A 83 -8.73 -10.98 -3.91
C PHE A 83 -10.22 -11.20 -3.68
N TYR A 84 -10.71 -10.99 -2.44
CA TYR A 84 -12.11 -11.16 -2.09
C TYR A 84 -13.03 -10.32 -2.97
N LYS A 85 -13.74 -10.98 -3.89
CA LYS A 85 -14.64 -10.34 -4.86
C LYS A 85 -13.96 -9.21 -5.65
N ILE A 86 -12.69 -9.42 -6.02
CA ILE A 86 -11.90 -8.44 -6.77
C ILE A 86 -12.64 -7.94 -8.01
N GLY A 87 -12.58 -6.63 -8.26
CA GLY A 87 -13.28 -5.96 -9.36
C GLY A 87 -14.64 -5.37 -9.00
N GLU A 88 -15.24 -5.75 -7.86
CA GLU A 88 -16.43 -5.06 -7.34
C GLU A 88 -16.12 -3.61 -6.96
N ARG A 89 -17.12 -2.74 -7.11
CA ARG A 89 -17.06 -1.31 -6.79
C ARG A 89 -18.24 -0.91 -5.91
N GLY A 90 -18.01 -0.07 -4.91
CA GLY A 90 -19.07 0.51 -4.08
C GLY A 90 -19.66 -0.43 -3.04
N THR A 91 -19.14 -1.66 -2.93
CA THR A 91 -19.59 -2.66 -1.94
C THR A 91 -18.63 -2.72 -0.76
N ASP A 92 -19.03 -3.38 0.31
CA ASP A 92 -18.19 -3.52 1.52
C ASP A 92 -17.05 -4.54 1.33
N SER A 93 -16.98 -5.22 0.17
CA SER A 93 -15.89 -6.17 -0.12
C SER A 93 -14.51 -5.49 -0.21
N VAL A 94 -14.46 -4.18 -0.48
CA VAL A 94 -13.22 -3.40 -0.48
C VAL A 94 -12.52 -3.41 0.88
N PHE A 95 -13.27 -3.45 1.99
CA PHE A 95 -12.66 -3.43 3.32
C PHE A 95 -11.86 -4.69 3.59
N THR A 96 -12.37 -5.87 3.22
CA THR A 96 -11.61 -7.12 3.32
C THR A 96 -10.31 -7.04 2.52
N ARG A 97 -10.38 -6.64 1.25
CA ARG A 97 -9.20 -6.58 0.38
C ARG A 97 -8.17 -5.59 0.90
N SER A 98 -8.62 -4.38 1.22
CA SER A 98 -7.77 -3.28 1.62
C SER A 98 -7.12 -3.48 2.99
N PHE A 99 -7.82 -4.05 3.97
CA PHE A 99 -7.24 -4.32 5.28
C PHE A 99 -6.36 -5.57 5.27
N SER A 100 -6.60 -6.51 4.36
CA SER A 100 -5.65 -7.58 4.08
C SER A 100 -4.34 -7.02 3.52
N MET A 101 -4.41 -6.05 2.59
CA MET A 101 -3.23 -5.32 2.12
C MET A 101 -2.52 -4.57 3.25
N LEU A 102 -3.26 -3.86 4.10
CA LEU A 102 -2.71 -3.08 5.22
C LEU A 102 -2.03 -3.94 6.30
N GLY A 103 -2.42 -5.22 6.43
CA GLY A 103 -1.79 -6.17 7.34
C GLY A 103 -0.40 -6.64 6.91
N ILE A 104 -0.03 -6.49 5.63
CA ILE A 104 1.24 -6.96 5.07
C ILE A 104 2.45 -6.07 5.49
N PRO A 105 2.40 -4.72 5.40
CA PRO A 105 3.54 -3.86 5.73
C PRO A 105 4.19 -4.12 7.10
N PRO A 106 3.45 -4.26 8.23
CA PRO A 106 4.07 -4.55 9.52
C PRO A 106 4.86 -5.87 9.52
N ILE A 107 4.39 -6.88 8.79
CA ILE A 107 5.08 -8.17 8.66
C ILE A 107 6.38 -8.01 7.85
N LEU A 108 6.35 -7.23 6.76
CA LEU A 108 7.54 -6.89 5.99
C LEU A 108 8.54 -6.05 6.80
N ALA A 109 8.07 -5.15 7.65
CA ALA A 109 8.92 -4.38 8.56
C ALA A 109 9.67 -5.29 9.55
N VAL A 110 9.00 -6.32 10.09
CA VAL A 110 9.65 -7.37 10.91
C VAL A 110 10.65 -8.16 10.06
N HIS A 111 10.26 -8.58 8.85
CA HIS A 111 11.15 -9.29 7.93
C HIS A 111 12.44 -8.49 7.65
N ARG A 112 12.34 -7.18 7.40
CA ARG A 112 13.51 -6.34 7.15
C ARG A 112 14.47 -6.23 8.34
N LYS A 113 13.95 -6.34 9.57
CA LYS A 113 14.78 -6.38 10.79
C LYS A 113 15.36 -7.78 11.02
N ARG A 114 14.57 -8.82 10.77
CA ARG A 114 14.89 -10.23 10.97
C ARG A 114 14.38 -11.04 9.79
N PRO A 115 15.21 -11.24 8.74
CA PRO A 115 14.78 -11.92 7.52
C PRO A 115 14.32 -13.34 7.78
N PHE A 116 13.12 -13.66 7.31
CA PHE A 116 12.52 -15.01 7.38
C PHE A 116 11.87 -15.47 6.06
N LEU A 117 11.77 -14.59 5.06
CA LEU A 117 11.29 -14.91 3.72
C LEU A 117 12.47 -15.11 2.79
N THR A 118 12.38 -16.07 1.90
CA THR A 118 13.32 -16.23 0.79
C THR A 118 13.06 -15.20 -0.30
N GLN A 119 14.05 -14.98 -1.18
CA GLN A 119 13.87 -14.16 -2.38
C GLN A 119 12.68 -14.61 -3.24
N THR A 120 12.45 -15.92 -3.34
CA THR A 120 11.32 -16.47 -4.11
C THR A 120 9.99 -16.10 -3.48
N GLU A 121 9.85 -16.24 -2.16
CA GLU A 121 8.62 -15.87 -1.45
C GLU A 121 8.35 -14.37 -1.52
N LEU A 122 9.38 -13.52 -1.37
CA LEU A 122 9.23 -12.08 -1.54
C LEU A 122 8.81 -11.69 -2.96
N ARG A 123 9.36 -12.33 -3.99
CA ARG A 123 8.93 -12.10 -5.38
C ARG A 123 7.49 -12.55 -5.61
N GLN A 124 7.08 -13.68 -5.04
CA GLN A 124 5.69 -14.14 -5.13
C GLN A 124 4.73 -13.17 -4.44
N LEU A 125 5.09 -12.66 -3.26
CA LEU A 125 4.34 -11.63 -2.56
C LEU A 125 4.25 -10.34 -3.40
N LYS A 126 5.38 -9.86 -3.94
CA LYS A 126 5.42 -8.72 -4.87
C LYS A 126 4.44 -8.93 -6.02
N THR A 127 4.50 -10.07 -6.71
CA THR A 127 3.59 -10.38 -7.82
C THR A 127 2.12 -10.29 -7.38
N ARG A 128 1.73 -10.90 -6.25
CA ARG A 128 0.34 -10.82 -5.76
C ARG A 128 -0.08 -9.38 -5.42
N VAL A 129 0.81 -8.57 -4.84
CA VAL A 129 0.54 -7.16 -4.54
C VAL A 129 0.35 -6.34 -5.82
N LEU A 130 1.19 -6.56 -6.83
CA LEU A 130 1.07 -5.88 -8.13
C LEU A 130 -0.19 -6.31 -8.89
N ASP A 131 -0.52 -7.61 -8.85
CA ASP A 131 -1.74 -8.16 -9.44
C ASP A 131 -3.00 -7.58 -8.78
N TYR A 132 -3.00 -7.45 -7.45
CA TYR A 132 -4.07 -6.77 -6.72
C TYR A 132 -4.19 -5.31 -7.14
N LEU A 133 -3.07 -4.57 -7.16
CA LEU A 133 -3.07 -3.17 -7.54
C LEU A 133 -3.63 -3.00 -8.96
N ALA A 134 -3.27 -3.84 -9.90
CA ALA A 134 -3.78 -3.79 -11.27
C ALA A 134 -5.30 -4.06 -11.34
N GLN A 135 -5.80 -5.03 -10.57
CA GLN A 135 -7.19 -5.49 -10.66
C GLN A 135 -8.18 -4.67 -9.82
N GLU A 136 -7.74 -4.02 -8.73
CA GLU A 136 -8.63 -3.27 -7.86
C GLU A 136 -9.31 -2.09 -8.57
N GLN A 137 -10.64 -2.04 -8.45
CA GLN A 137 -11.51 -1.05 -9.09
C GLN A 137 -12.25 -0.16 -8.08
N ASP A 138 -12.29 -0.54 -6.80
CA ASP A 138 -12.82 0.28 -5.73
C ASP A 138 -11.73 1.16 -5.13
N LEU A 139 -11.70 2.41 -5.58
CA LEU A 139 -10.67 3.39 -5.24
C LEU A 139 -11.18 4.44 -4.24
N ARG A 140 -12.23 4.12 -3.47
CA ARG A 140 -12.73 5.02 -2.43
C ARG A 140 -11.69 5.18 -1.33
N GLY A 141 -11.52 6.40 -0.83
CA GLY A 141 -10.68 6.69 0.34
C GLY A 141 -11.48 6.59 1.64
N TYR A 142 -12.21 7.65 2.03
CA TYR A 142 -13.13 7.63 3.17
C TYR A 142 -14.58 7.38 2.75
N VAL A 143 -15.28 6.45 3.41
CA VAL A 143 -16.70 6.10 3.19
C VAL A 143 -17.52 6.62 4.38
N THR A 144 -18.31 7.67 4.14
CA THR A 144 -19.10 8.34 5.19
C THR A 144 -20.39 7.60 5.54
N GLU A 145 -20.89 6.74 4.65
CA GLU A 145 -22.16 6.04 4.86
C GLU A 145 -22.04 5.00 5.96
N GLY A 146 -22.85 5.14 7.01
CA GLY A 146 -22.93 4.16 8.10
C GLY A 146 -21.64 4.02 8.91
N ASP A 147 -20.88 5.11 9.05
CA ASP A 147 -19.61 5.17 9.81
C ASP A 147 -18.60 4.08 9.38
N LYS A 148 -18.56 3.81 8.06
CA LYS A 148 -17.70 2.77 7.48
C LYS A 148 -16.23 3.12 7.46
N GLY A 149 -15.87 4.40 7.47
CA GLY A 149 -14.49 4.86 7.60
C GLY A 149 -13.63 4.59 6.38
N TRP A 150 -12.35 4.26 6.58
CA TRP A 150 -11.36 4.15 5.51
C TRP A 150 -11.53 2.88 4.68
N ALA A 151 -11.67 3.02 3.36
CA ALA A 151 -11.45 1.96 2.39
C ALA A 151 -9.98 1.95 1.96
N HIS A 152 -9.43 3.03 1.43
CA HIS A 152 -7.97 3.25 1.28
C HIS A 152 -7.16 2.17 0.54
N ALA A 153 -7.76 1.44 -0.40
CA ALA A 153 -7.08 0.36 -1.13
C ALA A 153 -5.73 0.78 -1.75
N VAL A 154 -5.68 1.93 -2.42
CA VAL A 154 -4.43 2.44 -3.04
C VAL A 154 -3.43 2.91 -2.00
N ALA A 155 -3.90 3.59 -0.95
CA ALA A 155 -3.10 4.06 0.17
C ALA A 155 -2.39 2.92 0.90
N HIS A 156 -3.12 1.85 1.25
CA HIS A 156 -2.54 0.67 1.90
C HIS A 156 -1.60 -0.10 0.97
N THR A 157 -1.90 -0.13 -0.34
CA THR A 157 -0.97 -0.73 -1.31
C THR A 157 0.34 0.06 -1.39
N ALA A 158 0.29 1.39 -1.31
CA ALA A 158 1.49 2.23 -1.30
C ALA A 158 2.42 1.88 -0.13
N ASP A 159 1.87 1.65 1.07
CA ASP A 159 2.65 1.22 2.24
C ASP A 159 3.32 -0.13 2.02
N CYS A 160 2.59 -1.09 1.42
CA CYS A 160 3.13 -2.42 1.17
C CYS A 160 4.24 -2.36 0.12
N LEU A 161 4.07 -1.56 -0.93
CA LEU A 161 5.09 -1.35 -1.94
C LEU A 161 6.33 -0.66 -1.35
N ASP A 162 6.16 0.22 -0.37
CA ASP A 162 7.28 0.92 0.28
C ASP A 162 8.16 -0.06 1.05
N GLU A 163 7.53 -0.95 1.82
CA GLU A 163 8.26 -2.01 2.52
C GLU A 163 8.93 -3.00 1.56
N LEU A 164 8.22 -3.43 0.50
CA LEU A 164 8.78 -4.31 -0.53
C LEU A 164 10.00 -3.69 -1.23
N ALA A 165 9.92 -2.42 -1.62
CA ALA A 165 11.02 -1.71 -2.31
C ALA A 165 12.30 -1.66 -1.46
N GLN A 166 12.17 -1.75 -0.14
CA GLN A 166 13.28 -1.72 0.80
C GLN A 166 13.86 -3.11 1.12
N CYS A 167 13.23 -4.20 0.67
CA CYS A 167 13.76 -5.56 0.85
C CYS A 167 15.02 -5.80 -0.02
N PRO A 168 16.19 -6.13 0.58
CA PRO A 168 17.45 -6.30 -0.15
C PRO A 168 17.42 -7.45 -1.17
N GLU A 169 16.52 -8.41 -1.01
CA GLU A 169 16.33 -9.58 -1.88
C GLU A 169 15.76 -9.19 -3.25
N LEU A 170 15.05 -8.07 -3.37
CA LEU A 170 14.52 -7.57 -4.63
C LEU A 170 15.59 -6.81 -5.42
N ASN A 171 15.67 -7.09 -6.73
CA ASN A 171 16.67 -6.52 -7.63
C ASN A 171 16.14 -5.32 -8.44
N GLY A 172 16.96 -4.74 -9.32
CA GLY A 172 16.57 -3.59 -10.14
C GLY A 172 15.34 -3.84 -11.04
N ALA A 173 15.17 -5.04 -11.59
CA ALA A 173 13.98 -5.38 -12.38
C ALA A 173 12.73 -5.43 -11.48
N ASP A 174 12.86 -6.01 -10.28
CA ASP A 174 11.78 -6.05 -9.30
C ASP A 174 11.33 -4.63 -8.88
N LEU A 175 12.27 -3.69 -8.72
CA LEU A 175 11.96 -2.29 -8.40
C LEU A 175 11.35 -1.54 -9.59
N LEU A 176 11.79 -1.85 -10.81
CA LEU A 176 11.20 -1.26 -12.01
C LEU A 176 9.74 -1.69 -12.17
N ASP A 177 9.40 -2.95 -11.88
CA ASP A 177 8.01 -3.42 -11.88
C ASP A 177 7.12 -2.60 -10.93
N ILE A 178 7.63 -2.30 -9.72
CA ILE A 178 6.93 -1.47 -8.73
C ILE A 178 6.69 -0.06 -9.29
N LEU A 179 7.72 0.58 -9.86
CA LEU A 179 7.58 1.90 -10.47
C LEU A 179 6.56 1.91 -11.63
N GLN A 180 6.58 0.88 -12.47
CA GLN A 180 5.62 0.76 -13.58
C GLN A 180 4.18 0.59 -13.08
N ALA A 181 3.97 -0.21 -12.04
CA ALA A 181 2.66 -0.40 -11.43
C ALA A 181 2.12 0.88 -10.77
N ILE A 182 2.99 1.64 -10.10
CA ILE A 182 2.66 2.96 -9.55
C ILE A 182 2.18 3.89 -10.67
N ARG A 183 2.94 4.02 -11.76
CA ARG A 183 2.57 4.84 -12.92
C ARG A 183 1.24 4.40 -13.53
N ALA A 184 1.05 3.10 -13.73
CA ALA A 184 -0.18 2.55 -14.27
C ALA A 184 -1.39 2.87 -13.40
N LYS A 185 -1.27 2.76 -12.07
CA LYS A 185 -2.37 3.09 -11.14
C LYS A 185 -2.67 4.58 -11.08
N ILE A 186 -1.65 5.44 -11.08
CA ILE A 186 -1.84 6.90 -11.12
C ILE A 186 -2.53 7.30 -12.43
N GLY A 187 -2.15 6.67 -13.54
CA GLY A 187 -2.74 6.85 -14.85
C GLY A 187 -4.10 6.18 -15.04
N ALA A 188 -4.71 5.57 -14.02
CA ALA A 188 -6.00 4.92 -14.19
C ALA A 188 -7.13 5.97 -14.28
N PRO A 189 -7.98 5.96 -15.33
CA PRO A 189 -8.98 7.01 -15.57
C PRO A 189 -10.29 6.76 -14.80
N LEU A 190 -10.21 6.48 -13.49
CA LEU A 190 -11.35 5.99 -12.69
C LEU A 190 -11.87 7.02 -11.67
N THR A 191 -11.00 7.50 -10.79
CA THR A 191 -11.35 8.49 -9.75
C THR A 191 -10.20 9.46 -9.56
N VAL A 192 -10.47 10.60 -8.95
CA VAL A 192 -9.43 11.48 -8.40
C VAL A 192 -9.08 10.97 -7.00
N TYR A 193 -7.79 10.87 -6.70
CA TYR A 193 -7.30 10.60 -5.35
C TYR A 193 -7.35 11.90 -4.54
N VAL A 194 -8.01 11.85 -3.38
CA VAL A 194 -8.30 13.05 -2.56
C VAL A 194 -7.93 12.86 -1.08
N TYR A 195 -7.34 11.72 -0.72
CA TYR A 195 -6.96 11.36 0.64
C TYR A 195 -5.46 11.00 0.71
N GLU A 196 -4.63 11.82 0.07
CA GLU A 196 -3.16 11.72 0.06
C GLU A 196 -2.60 10.46 -0.61
N GLU A 197 -3.39 9.71 -1.40
CA GLU A 197 -2.85 8.54 -2.11
C GLU A 197 -1.73 8.92 -3.09
N ASP A 198 -1.77 10.14 -3.64
CA ASP A 198 -0.70 10.70 -4.45
C ASP A 198 0.61 10.87 -3.67
N GLU A 199 0.54 11.38 -2.43
CA GLU A 199 1.72 11.55 -1.57
C GLU A 199 2.20 10.20 -1.01
N ARG A 200 1.29 9.29 -0.68
CA ARG A 200 1.65 7.95 -0.19
C ARG A 200 2.36 7.13 -1.27
N LEU A 201 1.94 7.21 -2.53
CA LEU A 201 2.61 6.52 -3.65
C LEU A 201 4.01 7.08 -3.96
N VAL A 202 4.36 8.29 -3.50
CA VAL A 202 5.71 8.84 -3.66
C VAL A 202 6.73 8.09 -2.80
N TYR A 203 6.34 7.59 -1.62
CA TYR A 203 7.24 6.83 -0.74
C TYR A 203 7.85 5.59 -1.42
N PRO A 204 7.07 4.63 -1.94
CA PRO A 204 7.64 3.48 -2.64
C PRO A 204 8.44 3.86 -3.89
N ALA A 205 8.05 4.93 -4.59
CA ALA A 205 8.81 5.41 -5.73
C ALA A 205 10.21 5.91 -5.31
N LEU A 206 10.29 6.69 -4.23
CA LEU A 206 11.57 7.14 -3.69
C LEU A 206 12.38 5.99 -3.11
N ALA A 207 11.75 5.03 -2.41
CA ALA A 207 12.41 3.83 -1.91
C ALA A 207 13.08 3.04 -3.05
N CYS A 208 12.39 2.85 -4.19
CA CYS A 208 12.98 2.22 -5.37
C CYS A 208 14.21 2.97 -5.90
N LEU A 209 14.15 4.31 -5.97
CA LEU A 209 15.28 5.14 -6.44
C LEU A 209 16.46 5.12 -5.45
N GLN A 210 16.17 5.11 -4.14
CA GLN A 210 17.18 5.04 -3.07
C GLN A 210 18.02 3.78 -3.10
N ARG A 211 17.48 2.67 -3.62
CA ARG A 211 18.22 1.42 -3.79
C ARG A 211 19.38 1.54 -4.78
N LYS A 212 19.40 2.57 -5.65
CA LYS A 212 20.46 2.81 -6.66
C LYS A 212 20.74 1.60 -7.55
N LEU A 213 19.73 0.77 -7.79
CA LEU A 213 19.79 -0.41 -8.68
C LEU A 213 19.25 -0.12 -10.09
N LEU A 214 18.63 1.04 -10.29
CA LEU A 214 18.03 1.44 -11.56
C LEU A 214 19.01 2.31 -12.37
N ARG A 215 19.04 2.09 -13.68
CA ARG A 215 19.81 2.89 -14.63
C ARG A 215 19.12 4.23 -14.84
N GLU A 216 19.91 5.27 -15.10
CA GLU A 216 19.39 6.61 -15.39
C GLU A 216 18.38 6.61 -16.55
N ALA A 217 18.62 5.80 -17.59
CA ALA A 217 17.72 5.65 -18.71
C ALA A 217 16.34 5.08 -18.32
N GLU A 218 16.30 4.14 -17.37
CA GLU A 218 15.05 3.52 -16.89
C GLU A 218 14.22 4.53 -16.10
N VAL A 219 14.86 5.33 -15.25
CA VAL A 219 14.18 6.39 -14.49
C VAL A 219 13.64 7.48 -15.41
N LYS A 220 14.42 7.89 -16.42
CA LYS A 220 14.00 8.85 -17.45
C LYS A 220 12.80 8.34 -18.24
N GLU A 221 12.83 7.10 -18.70
CA GLU A 221 11.74 6.47 -19.45
C GLU A 221 10.48 6.31 -18.59
N TRP A 222 10.63 5.93 -17.33
CA TRP A 222 9.53 5.84 -16.39
C TRP A 222 8.83 7.19 -16.22
N LEU A 223 9.59 8.26 -15.94
CA LEU A 223 9.05 9.62 -15.79
C LEU A 223 8.41 10.15 -17.08
N ALA A 224 9.08 9.97 -18.23
CA ALA A 224 8.58 10.45 -19.52
C ALA A 224 7.22 9.84 -19.87
N GLY A 225 6.96 8.58 -19.50
CA GLY A 225 5.67 7.95 -19.79
C GLY A 225 4.49 8.45 -18.95
N PHE A 226 4.68 9.40 -18.02
CA PHE A 226 3.54 10.12 -17.43
C PHE A 226 2.95 11.17 -18.37
N ALA A 227 3.74 11.78 -19.27
CA ALA A 227 3.26 12.85 -20.13
C ALA A 227 2.13 12.42 -21.08
N PRO A 228 2.22 11.26 -21.77
CA PRO A 228 1.14 10.79 -22.64
C PRO A 228 -0.19 10.56 -21.90
N LEU A 229 -0.15 10.26 -20.60
CA LEU A 229 -1.35 10.04 -19.77
C LEU A 229 -2.16 11.33 -19.53
N CYS A 230 -1.60 12.49 -19.86
CA CYS A 230 -2.28 13.79 -19.73
C CYS A 230 -2.74 14.37 -21.08
N GLN A 231 -2.52 13.66 -22.19
CA GLN A 231 -2.82 14.15 -23.54
C GLN A 231 -4.20 13.72 -24.07
N GLY A 232 -4.91 12.88 -23.32
CA GLY A 232 -6.25 12.40 -23.70
C GLY A 232 -7.26 13.54 -23.74
N THR A 233 -8.14 13.54 -24.75
CA THR A 233 -9.22 14.53 -24.91
C THR A 233 -10.60 13.96 -24.63
N GLU A 234 -10.78 12.64 -24.61
CA GLU A 234 -12.04 11.92 -24.32
C GLU A 234 -11.71 10.52 -23.73
N PRO A 235 -12.62 9.87 -22.98
CA PRO A 235 -13.94 10.36 -22.59
C PRO A 235 -13.91 11.34 -21.42
N PHE A 236 -14.81 12.32 -21.42
CA PHE A 236 -15.08 13.15 -20.25
C PHE A 236 -15.97 12.47 -19.20
N PRO A 237 -15.71 12.65 -17.89
CA PRO A 237 -14.66 13.48 -17.28
C PRO A 237 -13.34 12.72 -17.02
N ASP A 238 -13.20 11.49 -17.50
CA ASP A 238 -12.16 10.56 -17.08
C ASP A 238 -10.74 11.00 -17.44
N VAL A 239 -10.55 11.63 -18.62
CA VAL A 239 -9.27 12.22 -19.02
C VAL A 239 -8.78 13.32 -18.07
N TYR A 240 -9.69 14.11 -17.49
CA TYR A 240 -9.34 15.13 -16.48
C TYR A 240 -8.94 14.48 -15.15
N ARG A 241 -9.64 13.42 -14.75
CA ARG A 241 -9.31 12.69 -13.51
C ARG A 241 -7.91 12.10 -13.61
N GLN A 242 -7.61 11.45 -14.74
CA GLN A 242 -6.30 10.90 -15.05
C GLN A 242 -5.21 11.98 -15.00
N ALA A 243 -5.37 13.06 -15.74
CA ALA A 243 -4.40 14.16 -15.79
C ALA A 243 -4.19 14.81 -14.41
N LEU A 244 -5.25 14.95 -13.61
CA LEU A 244 -5.17 15.51 -12.26
C LEU A 244 -4.35 14.60 -11.33
N ASN A 245 -4.61 13.30 -11.30
CA ASN A 245 -3.83 12.36 -10.49
C ASN A 245 -2.35 12.36 -10.86
N VAL A 246 -2.03 12.39 -12.16
CA VAL A 246 -0.65 12.49 -12.64
C VAL A 246 0.00 13.79 -12.16
N LYS A 247 -0.68 14.93 -12.29
CA LYS A 247 -0.17 16.23 -11.83
C LYS A 247 0.05 16.24 -10.32
N LEU A 248 -0.89 15.71 -9.53
CA LEU A 248 -0.77 15.65 -8.08
C LEU A 248 0.42 14.80 -7.66
N PHE A 249 0.54 13.58 -8.18
CA PHE A 249 1.67 12.70 -7.90
C PHE A 249 3.02 13.33 -8.28
N LEU A 250 3.14 13.90 -9.49
CA LEU A 250 4.39 14.51 -9.94
C LEU A 250 4.74 15.76 -9.11
N ARG A 251 3.76 16.55 -8.67
CA ARG A 251 4.00 17.68 -7.75
C ARG A 251 4.48 17.19 -6.39
N SER A 252 3.84 16.16 -5.84
CA SER A 252 4.24 15.52 -4.59
C SER A 252 5.67 14.97 -4.70
N LEU A 253 6.00 14.27 -5.79
CA LEU A 253 7.36 13.79 -6.08
C LEU A 253 8.37 14.93 -6.21
N TYR A 254 8.04 16.01 -6.90
CA TYR A 254 8.89 17.19 -7.07
C TYR A 254 9.26 17.82 -5.72
N PHE A 255 8.29 18.02 -4.83
CA PHE A 255 8.55 18.59 -3.51
C PHE A 255 9.29 17.62 -2.59
N ARG A 256 8.96 16.32 -2.63
CA ARG A 256 9.69 15.32 -1.84
C ARG A 256 11.14 15.16 -2.30
N ALA A 257 11.43 15.23 -3.60
CA ALA A 257 12.79 15.20 -4.14
C ALA A 257 13.69 16.33 -3.59
N LYS A 258 13.11 17.45 -3.14
CA LYS A 258 13.85 18.58 -2.54
C LYS A 258 14.10 18.42 -1.05
N LYS A 259 13.41 17.51 -0.37
CA LYS A 259 13.52 17.38 1.08
C LYS A 259 14.93 16.92 1.49
N PRO A 260 15.50 17.46 2.58
CA PRO A 260 16.85 17.08 3.04
C PRO A 260 17.01 15.56 3.19
N GLU A 261 16.01 14.87 3.71
CA GLU A 261 16.08 13.41 3.93
C GLU A 261 16.17 12.65 2.61
N THR A 262 15.52 13.15 1.55
CA THR A 262 15.61 12.54 0.21
C THR A 262 16.96 12.83 -0.41
N VAL A 263 17.45 14.07 -0.31
CA VAL A 263 18.78 14.47 -0.78
C VAL A 263 19.88 13.63 -0.15
N GLU A 264 19.78 13.38 1.16
CA GLU A 264 20.68 12.49 1.89
C GLU A 264 20.59 11.05 1.38
N ALA A 265 19.38 10.52 1.18
CA ALA A 265 19.18 9.13 0.79
C ALA A 265 19.62 8.80 -0.65
N ILE A 266 19.26 9.64 -1.65
CA ILE A 266 19.59 9.38 -3.07
C ILE A 266 20.87 10.09 -3.55
N GLY A 267 21.36 11.05 -2.77
CA GLY A 267 22.51 11.90 -3.10
C GLY A 267 22.10 13.17 -3.86
N GLU A 268 22.80 14.27 -3.58
CA GLU A 268 22.48 15.62 -4.07
C GLU A 268 22.34 15.68 -5.60
N LYS A 269 23.29 15.11 -6.35
CA LYS A 269 23.22 15.09 -7.82
C LYS A 269 21.97 14.36 -8.33
N SER A 270 21.65 13.21 -7.73
CA SER A 270 20.48 12.40 -8.12
C SER A 270 19.17 13.10 -7.78
N ALA A 271 19.10 13.76 -6.62
CA ALA A 271 17.94 14.54 -6.21
C ALA A 271 17.68 15.74 -7.12
N HIS A 272 18.74 16.47 -7.50
CA HIS A 272 18.66 17.54 -8.49
C HIS A 272 18.20 17.02 -9.85
N ALA A 273 18.79 15.93 -10.34
CA ALA A 273 18.41 15.33 -11.62
C ALA A 273 16.95 14.84 -11.62
N LEU A 274 16.50 14.20 -10.53
CA LEU A 274 15.11 13.77 -10.37
C LEU A 274 14.15 14.97 -10.42
N ARG A 275 14.46 16.04 -9.66
CA ARG A 275 13.68 17.27 -9.65
C ARG A 275 13.55 17.85 -11.05
N ASP A 276 14.65 17.98 -11.77
CA ASP A 276 14.68 18.60 -13.09
C ASP A 276 13.91 17.74 -14.12
N LEU A 277 14.01 16.40 -14.03
CA LEU A 277 13.21 15.49 -14.86
C LEU A 277 11.71 15.64 -14.58
N VAL A 278 11.31 15.69 -13.31
CA VAL A 278 9.90 15.88 -12.93
C VAL A 278 9.39 17.25 -13.39
N ASP A 279 10.18 18.31 -13.24
CA ASP A 279 9.82 19.66 -13.69
C ASP A 279 9.61 19.74 -15.21
N ASN A 280 10.48 19.07 -15.98
CA ASN A 280 10.32 18.97 -17.44
C ASN A 280 9.01 18.29 -17.83
N VAL A 281 8.66 17.17 -17.18
CA VAL A 281 7.39 16.46 -17.45
C VAL A 281 6.19 17.32 -17.03
N LEU A 282 6.26 17.98 -15.87
CA LEU A 282 5.23 18.93 -15.42
C LEU A 282 5.03 20.08 -16.43
N GLY A 283 6.12 20.60 -17.00
CA GLY A 283 6.08 21.64 -18.04
C GLY A 283 5.43 21.17 -19.34
N GLU A 284 5.63 19.92 -19.73
CA GLU A 284 4.98 19.31 -20.91
C GLU A 284 3.46 19.21 -20.72
N ILE A 285 3.01 18.82 -19.52
CA ILE A 285 1.58 18.59 -19.22
C ILE A 285 0.84 19.84 -18.71
N ALA A 286 1.54 20.95 -18.45
CA ALA A 286 0.95 22.20 -17.94
C ALA A 286 0.00 22.89 -18.94
N ARG A 287 0.00 22.47 -20.20
CA ARG A 287 -0.79 23.06 -21.29
C ARG A 287 -2.22 22.51 -21.43
N PHE A 288 -2.60 21.55 -20.60
CA PHE A 288 -3.89 20.86 -20.64
C PHE A 288 -4.65 21.06 -19.32
#